data_AF-A0A9F2KVX4-F1
#
_entry.id   AF-A0A9F2KVX4-F1
#
_cell.length_a   1.000
_cell.length_b   1.000
_cell.length_c   1.000
_cell.angle_alpha   90.00
_cell.angle_beta   90.00
_cell.angle_gamma   90.00
#
_symmetry.space_group_name_H-M   'P 1'
#
loop_
_entity.id
_entity.type
_entity.pdbx_description
1 polymer ?
#
loop_
_entity_poly.entity_id
_entity_poly.type
_entity_poly.pdbx_seq_one_letter_code
_entity_poly.pdbx_strand_id
1 'polypeptide(L)'
;MAGSEQDGGTGEAPLPFEDSELALAGINMLLNNGFRESDQLFRKYRNHSPLMSFGASFVSFLNAMMTFEEEKMQLACDDLKATEKLCESEEAGVIETIKNKIKKNVDGRKSAPSMMDRLQRQIIVADCQVYLAVLSFVKQELSAYIKGGWILRKAWKIYNKCYTDINTLQELYQKKITQESLTSDATNDNHIAAEGVTEDSLNRLKGAVSFGYGLFHLCISMVPPNLLKIINLLGFPGDRLQGLSSLMYASESKDMKAPLATLALLWYHTVVRPFFALDGSDTKAGLQEAEEILQKKEAAYPNSSLFMFFKGRIQRLECQINSALTSFNTALELATDQREIQHVCLYEIGWCSMIEMNFKDAFESFERLKNESRWSQCYYAYLTAVCQGATGEVNGAQTVFKEVQKLFKRKNNQIEQFSVKKAERFRKQKPTKQLCVLASIEVLYLWKALPNCSFTNLQHMSQACQEVDDSSVIGLKNLLLGAIHKCLGNAEDAVQFFQRALKDELCRQNNLYVQPYACYELGCLLLEDPQTVPRGKVLLLQAKEEFTGYDFENRLHVRIHAALASLREVVPQ
;
A
#
# COMPACT_ATOMS: atom_id res chain seq x y z
N MET A 1 -31.61 19.24 -60.20
CA MET A 1 -32.56 18.51 -59.35
C MET A 1 -31.71 17.58 -58.48
N ALA A 2 -31.18 18.03 -57.35
CA ALA A 2 -31.87 18.25 -56.08
C ALA A 2 -32.70 17.03 -55.66
N GLY A 3 -32.08 16.17 -54.84
CA GLY A 3 -32.70 15.07 -54.11
C GLY A 3 -31.93 14.90 -52.81
N SER A 4 -32.42 15.56 -51.77
CA SER A 4 -31.94 15.53 -50.40
C SER A 4 -32.43 14.27 -49.69
N GLU A 5 -31.52 13.44 -49.18
CA GLU A 5 -31.86 12.45 -48.14
C GLU A 5 -31.61 13.08 -46.77
N GLN A 6 -32.71 13.30 -46.06
CA GLN A 6 -32.76 13.67 -44.66
C GLN A 6 -32.36 12.45 -43.83
N ASP A 7 -31.24 12.55 -43.11
CA ASP A 7 -30.92 11.62 -42.02
C ASP A 7 -31.74 12.04 -40.79
N GLY A 8 -32.95 11.49 -40.72
CA GLY A 8 -33.86 11.63 -39.59
C GLY A 8 -33.46 10.67 -38.48
N GLY A 9 -33.11 11.22 -37.33
CA GLY A 9 -32.70 10.44 -36.16
C GLY A 9 -33.75 9.43 -35.71
N THR A 10 -33.27 8.29 -35.23
CA THR A 10 -34.04 7.36 -34.42
C THR A 10 -33.17 6.86 -33.27
N GLY A 11 -33.52 7.30 -32.07
CA GLY A 11 -33.31 6.67 -30.75
C GLY A 11 -32.02 5.89 -30.51
N GLU A 12 -31.12 6.47 -29.72
CA GLU A 12 -30.23 5.64 -28.90
C GLU A 12 -31.10 4.68 -28.09
N ALA A 13 -30.93 3.37 -28.33
CA ALA A 13 -31.52 2.33 -27.51
C ALA A 13 -31.15 2.57 -26.03
N PRO A 14 -32.05 2.33 -25.07
CA PRO A 14 -31.69 2.43 -23.66
C PRO A 14 -30.49 1.52 -23.40
N LEU A 15 -29.45 2.07 -22.76
CA LEU A 15 -28.31 1.26 -22.32
C LEU A 15 -28.82 0.09 -21.48
N PRO A 16 -28.35 -1.15 -21.70
CA PRO A 16 -28.89 -2.32 -21.01
C PRO A 16 -28.55 -2.40 -19.51
N PHE A 17 -27.80 -1.45 -18.95
CA PHE A 17 -27.33 -1.46 -17.56
C PHE A 17 -27.32 -0.06 -16.93
N GLU A 18 -27.59 0.00 -15.62
CA GLU A 18 -27.44 1.21 -14.80
C GLU A 18 -25.95 1.58 -14.68
N ASP A 19 -25.62 2.88 -14.71
CA ASP A 19 -24.21 3.36 -14.67
C ASP A 19 -23.39 2.78 -13.52
N SER A 20 -24.01 2.54 -12.36
CA SER A 20 -23.35 1.92 -11.21
C SER A 20 -22.92 0.49 -11.46
N GLU A 21 -23.73 -0.29 -12.19
CA GLU A 21 -23.41 -1.67 -12.54
C GLU A 21 -22.29 -1.70 -13.59
N LEU A 22 -22.36 -0.81 -14.58
CA LEU A 22 -21.30 -0.65 -15.58
C LEU A 22 -19.97 -0.24 -14.95
N ALA A 23 -19.99 0.71 -14.02
CA ALA A 23 -18.80 1.16 -13.32
C ALA A 23 -18.18 0.04 -12.47
N LEU A 24 -19.00 -0.72 -11.74
CA LEU A 24 -18.53 -1.88 -10.97
C LEU A 24 -17.98 -2.97 -11.90
N ALA A 25 -18.66 -3.28 -13.00
CA ALA A 25 -18.17 -4.22 -14.00
C ALA A 25 -16.81 -3.80 -14.57
N GLY A 26 -16.61 -2.51 -14.85
CA GLY A 26 -15.34 -1.96 -15.30
C GLY A 26 -14.19 -2.17 -14.32
N ILE A 27 -14.43 -1.98 -13.02
CA ILE A 27 -13.41 -2.25 -11.98
C ILE A 27 -13.17 -3.75 -11.81
N ASN A 28 -14.21 -4.58 -11.89
CA ASN A 28 -14.04 -6.04 -11.84
C ASN A 28 -13.25 -6.58 -13.05
N MET A 29 -13.46 -6.03 -14.25
CA MET A 29 -12.64 -6.33 -15.43
C MET A 29 -11.18 -6.00 -15.16
N LEU A 30 -10.91 -4.79 -14.63
CA LEU A 30 -9.55 -4.35 -14.27
C LEU A 30 -8.88 -5.37 -13.33
N LEU A 31 -9.55 -5.78 -12.25
CA LEU A 31 -8.98 -6.71 -11.28
C LEU A 31 -8.87 -8.15 -11.79
N ASN A 32 -9.66 -8.55 -12.78
CA ASN A 32 -9.56 -9.84 -13.46
C ASN A 32 -8.66 -9.80 -14.71
N ASN A 33 -7.60 -8.99 -14.63
CA ASN A 33 -6.57 -8.79 -15.65
C ASN A 33 -7.01 -8.10 -16.95
N GLY A 34 -8.29 -7.71 -17.08
CA GLY A 34 -8.85 -7.03 -18.24
C GLY A 34 -8.64 -5.51 -18.22
N PHE A 35 -7.39 -5.07 -18.19
CA PHE A 35 -7.04 -3.64 -18.09
C PHE A 35 -7.43 -2.85 -19.33
N ARG A 36 -7.25 -3.43 -20.52
CA ARG A 36 -7.58 -2.77 -21.80
C ARG A 36 -9.09 -2.65 -21.96
N GLU A 37 -9.81 -3.71 -21.61
CA GLU A 37 -11.26 -3.81 -21.64
C GLU A 37 -11.89 -2.80 -20.67
N SER A 38 -11.35 -2.70 -19.46
CA SER A 38 -11.75 -1.70 -18.47
C SER A 38 -11.52 -0.27 -18.98
N ASP A 39 -10.33 0.04 -19.50
CA ASP A 39 -10.01 1.36 -20.05
C ASP A 39 -10.93 1.71 -21.23
N GLN A 40 -11.17 0.76 -22.15
CA GLN A 40 -12.10 0.95 -23.28
C GLN A 40 -13.53 1.23 -22.81
N LEU A 41 -14.03 0.47 -21.82
CA LEU A 41 -15.35 0.66 -21.25
C LEU A 41 -15.49 2.08 -20.67
N PHE A 42 -14.57 2.49 -19.81
CA PHE A 42 -14.64 3.79 -19.17
C PHE A 42 -14.43 4.95 -20.15
N ARG A 43 -13.56 4.80 -21.15
CA ARG A 43 -13.40 5.81 -22.22
C ARG A 43 -14.66 5.98 -23.05
N LYS A 44 -15.30 4.87 -23.45
CA LYS A 44 -16.54 4.88 -24.22
C LYS A 44 -17.64 5.66 -23.51
N TYR A 45 -17.77 5.44 -22.20
CA TYR A 45 -18.84 6.05 -21.39
C TYR A 45 -18.41 7.29 -20.59
N ARG A 46 -17.19 7.82 -20.80
CA ARG A 46 -16.60 8.90 -20.01
C ARG A 46 -17.48 10.15 -19.88
N ASN A 47 -18.20 10.48 -20.95
CA ASN A 47 -19.04 11.67 -21.03
C ASN A 47 -20.53 11.39 -20.73
N HIS A 48 -20.89 10.15 -20.37
CA HIS A 48 -22.28 9.78 -20.10
C HIS A 48 -22.72 10.20 -18.70
N SER A 49 -21.85 10.03 -17.69
CA SER A 49 -22.14 10.45 -16.32
C SER A 49 -20.90 10.76 -15.50
N PRO A 50 -21.05 11.47 -14.35
CA PRO A 50 -19.94 11.72 -13.44
C PRO A 50 -19.26 10.45 -12.93
N LEU A 51 -20.02 9.36 -12.74
CA LEU A 51 -19.49 8.09 -12.25
C LEU A 51 -18.58 7.41 -13.29
N MET A 52 -19.00 7.38 -14.55
CA MET A 52 -18.18 6.84 -15.64
C MET A 52 -16.98 7.74 -15.95
N SER A 53 -17.15 9.06 -15.85
CA SER A 53 -16.04 10.03 -15.92
C SER A 53 -14.99 9.76 -14.84
N PHE A 54 -15.45 9.52 -13.61
CA PHE A 54 -14.58 9.17 -12.49
C PHE A 54 -13.84 7.85 -12.71
N GLY A 55 -14.53 6.80 -13.20
CA GLY A 55 -13.88 5.53 -13.51
C GLY A 55 -12.75 5.69 -14.54
N ALA A 56 -12.95 6.49 -15.59
CA ALA A 56 -11.90 6.79 -16.56
C ALA A 56 -10.72 7.54 -15.92
N SER A 57 -10.99 8.57 -15.12
CA SER A 57 -9.96 9.31 -14.39
C SER A 57 -9.21 8.45 -13.37
N PHE A 58 -9.89 7.49 -12.76
CA PHE A 58 -9.28 6.52 -11.84
C PHE A 58 -8.32 5.56 -12.56
N VAL A 59 -8.68 5.05 -13.74
CA VAL A 59 -7.78 4.24 -14.57
C VAL A 59 -6.54 5.04 -14.99
N SER A 60 -6.73 6.29 -15.43
CA SER A 60 -5.61 7.21 -15.71
C SER A 60 -4.70 7.40 -14.48
N PHE A 61 -5.29 7.61 -13.30
CA PHE A 61 -4.56 7.72 -12.03
C PHE A 61 -3.77 6.46 -11.68
N LEU A 62 -4.38 5.27 -11.77
CA LEU A 62 -3.68 4.01 -11.51
C LEU A 62 -2.50 3.82 -12.45
N ASN A 63 -2.69 4.05 -13.75
CA ASN A 63 -1.63 3.95 -14.75
C ASN A 63 -0.47 4.91 -14.44
N ALA A 64 -0.78 6.15 -14.05
CA ALA A 64 0.23 7.12 -13.63
C ALA A 64 1.01 6.68 -12.38
N MET A 65 0.32 6.18 -11.36
CA MET A 65 0.91 5.73 -10.11
C MET A 65 1.78 4.48 -10.28
N MET A 66 1.42 3.59 -11.19
CA MET A 66 2.17 2.37 -11.45
C MET A 66 3.42 2.63 -12.30
N THR A 67 3.31 3.47 -13.34
CA THR A 67 4.39 3.68 -14.33
C THR A 67 5.42 4.72 -13.92
N PHE A 68 5.04 5.67 -13.05
CA PHE A 68 5.84 6.86 -12.71
C PHE A 68 6.29 7.68 -13.94
N GLU A 69 5.49 7.69 -15.00
CA GLU A 69 5.72 8.54 -16.19
C GLU A 69 5.15 9.93 -15.99
N GLU A 70 5.99 10.98 -16.13
CA GLU A 70 5.56 12.37 -15.91
C GLU A 70 4.37 12.76 -16.79
N GLU A 71 4.36 12.33 -18.05
CA GLU A 71 3.25 12.55 -18.99
C GLU A 71 1.95 11.90 -18.50
N LYS A 72 2.03 10.66 -17.99
CA LYS A 72 0.86 9.96 -17.44
C LYS A 72 0.38 10.59 -16.14
N MET A 73 1.30 11.03 -15.27
CA MET A 73 0.94 11.79 -14.06
C MET A 73 0.23 13.10 -14.40
N GLN A 74 0.68 13.80 -15.45
CA GLN A 74 0.04 15.02 -15.90
C GLN A 74 -1.34 14.75 -16.50
N LEU A 75 -1.46 13.73 -17.37
CA LEU A 75 -2.75 13.30 -17.90
C LEU A 75 -3.75 12.93 -16.80
N ALA A 76 -3.33 12.14 -15.81
CA ALA A 76 -4.17 11.78 -14.67
C ALA A 76 -4.62 13.02 -13.87
N CYS A 77 -3.71 13.99 -13.66
CA CYS A 77 -4.02 15.25 -12.99
C CYS A 77 -5.11 16.05 -13.75
N ASP A 78 -5.00 16.12 -15.07
CA ASP A 78 -5.94 16.87 -15.90
C ASP A 78 -7.30 16.16 -16.00
N ASP A 79 -7.30 14.83 -16.14
CA ASP A 79 -8.49 13.99 -16.11
C ASP A 79 -9.26 14.15 -14.78
N LEU A 80 -8.57 14.07 -13.64
CA LEU A 80 -9.18 14.23 -12.31
C LEU A 80 -9.78 15.62 -12.11
N LYS A 81 -9.10 16.68 -12.55
CA LYS A 81 -9.65 18.05 -12.48
C LYS A 81 -10.86 18.24 -13.40
N ALA A 82 -10.86 17.60 -14.57
CA ALA A 82 -12.00 17.66 -15.48
C ALA A 82 -13.23 16.97 -14.84
N THR A 83 -13.04 15.81 -14.21
CA THR A 83 -14.10 15.13 -13.46
C THR A 83 -14.57 15.94 -12.24
N GLU A 84 -13.65 16.55 -11.47
CA GLU A 84 -14.00 17.43 -10.34
C GLU A 84 -14.88 18.60 -10.82
N LYS A 85 -14.49 19.27 -11.90
CA LYS A 85 -15.26 20.37 -12.50
C LYS A 85 -16.63 19.94 -13.00
N LEU A 86 -16.74 18.75 -13.60
CA LEU A 86 -18.02 18.17 -14.02
C LEU A 86 -18.98 18.03 -12.83
N CYS A 87 -18.48 17.56 -11.68
CA CYS A 87 -19.26 17.44 -10.46
C CYS A 87 -19.65 18.79 -9.84
N GLU A 88 -18.75 19.78 -9.83
CA GLU A 88 -18.99 21.10 -9.22
C GLU A 88 -19.90 22.03 -10.07
N SER A 89 -19.81 21.95 -11.40
CA SER A 89 -20.52 22.88 -12.32
C SER A 89 -22.05 22.83 -12.23
N GLU A 90 -22.62 21.71 -11.78
CA GLU A 90 -24.06 21.57 -11.57
C GLU A 90 -24.50 21.93 -10.14
N GLU A 91 -23.59 21.96 -9.15
CA GLU A 91 -23.90 22.46 -7.80
C GLU A 91 -24.00 24.00 -7.76
N ALA A 92 -23.16 24.70 -8.53
CA ALA A 92 -23.16 26.17 -8.60
C ALA A 92 -24.49 26.72 -9.15
N GLY A 93 -25.11 26.03 -10.12
CA GLY A 93 -26.42 26.38 -10.65
C GLY A 93 -27.55 26.26 -9.61
N VAL A 94 -27.42 25.39 -8.60
CA VAL A 94 -28.44 25.22 -7.54
C VAL A 94 -28.43 26.39 -6.55
N ILE A 95 -27.26 26.95 -6.23
CA ILE A 95 -27.15 28.13 -5.34
C ILE A 95 -27.74 29.37 -6.02
N GLU A 96 -27.56 29.52 -7.33
CA GLU A 96 -28.18 30.57 -8.12
C GLU A 96 -29.70 30.38 -8.26
N THR A 97 -30.17 29.13 -8.32
CA THR A 97 -31.60 28.78 -8.43
C THR A 97 -32.37 29.01 -7.12
N ILE A 98 -31.75 28.87 -5.94
CA ILE A 98 -32.40 29.23 -4.65
C ILE A 98 -32.62 30.75 -4.57
N LYS A 99 -31.71 31.54 -5.13
CA LYS A 99 -31.86 33.01 -5.21
C LYS A 99 -32.91 33.43 -6.24
N ASN A 100 -33.08 32.65 -7.32
CA ASN A 100 -34.03 32.94 -8.40
C ASN A 100 -35.42 32.30 -8.22
N LYS A 101 -35.62 31.35 -7.30
CA LYS A 101 -36.96 30.77 -6.99
C LYS A 101 -37.94 31.73 -6.29
N ILE A 102 -37.51 32.95 -5.98
CA ILE A 102 -38.41 34.05 -5.56
C ILE A 102 -38.95 34.82 -6.79
N LYS A 103 -38.49 34.52 -8.01
CA LYS A 103 -38.94 35.21 -9.23
C LYS A 103 -39.11 34.27 -10.42
N LYS A 104 -40.39 33.95 -10.66
CA LYS A 104 -41.02 33.42 -11.89
C LYS A 104 -40.94 31.92 -12.17
N ASN A 105 -42.16 31.38 -12.29
CA ASN A 105 -42.51 30.21 -13.08
C ASN A 105 -42.27 30.46 -14.58
N VAL A 106 -42.09 29.34 -15.29
CA VAL A 106 -42.23 29.08 -16.73
C VAL A 106 -40.92 28.96 -17.53
N ASP A 107 -40.76 27.75 -18.06
CA ASP A 107 -39.95 27.22 -19.17
C ASP A 107 -38.45 26.90 -19.02
N GLY A 108 -38.15 25.60 -19.14
CA GLY A 108 -36.81 25.01 -19.26
C GLY A 108 -36.57 23.85 -18.28
N ARG A 109 -37.08 22.64 -18.58
CA ARG A 109 -36.82 21.42 -17.77
C ARG A 109 -35.34 21.03 -17.82
N LYS A 110 -34.53 21.53 -16.90
CA LYS A 110 -33.45 20.76 -16.27
C LYS A 110 -33.86 20.56 -14.82
N SER A 111 -34.35 19.36 -14.49
CA SER A 111 -34.71 19.00 -13.12
C SER A 111 -33.48 19.12 -12.22
N ALA A 112 -33.64 19.72 -11.04
CA ALA A 112 -32.56 19.77 -10.05
C ALA A 112 -32.03 18.35 -9.78
N PRO A 113 -30.71 18.16 -9.58
CA PRO A 113 -30.17 16.84 -9.29
C PRO A 113 -30.82 16.24 -8.05
N SER A 114 -31.18 14.94 -8.13
CA SER A 114 -31.66 14.16 -6.98
C SER A 114 -30.68 14.30 -5.81
N MET A 115 -31.18 14.23 -4.57
CA MET A 115 -30.33 14.21 -3.37
C MET A 115 -29.24 13.14 -3.45
N MET A 116 -29.56 11.98 -4.03
CA MET A 116 -28.63 10.87 -4.24
C MET A 116 -27.52 11.23 -5.24
N ASP A 117 -27.87 11.89 -6.34
CA ASP A 117 -26.90 12.34 -7.34
C ASP A 117 -25.96 13.42 -6.77
N ARG A 118 -26.49 14.33 -5.93
CA ARG A 118 -25.68 15.33 -5.23
C ARG A 118 -24.65 14.66 -4.31
N LEU A 119 -25.07 13.72 -3.48
CA LEU A 119 -24.16 12.98 -2.59
C LEU A 119 -23.10 12.19 -3.39
N GLN A 120 -23.49 11.54 -4.49
CA GLN A 120 -22.56 10.85 -5.38
C GLN A 120 -21.47 11.78 -5.93
N ARG A 121 -21.86 12.95 -6.43
CA ARG A 121 -20.92 13.95 -6.96
C ARG A 121 -19.97 14.46 -5.89
N GLN A 122 -20.46 14.70 -4.67
CA GLN A 122 -19.62 15.13 -3.55
C GLN A 122 -18.58 14.06 -3.18
N ILE A 123 -18.98 12.78 -3.15
CA ILE A 123 -18.05 11.67 -2.95
C ILE A 123 -16.99 11.65 -4.05
N ILE A 124 -17.38 11.77 -5.32
CA ILE A 124 -16.45 11.80 -6.47
C ILE A 124 -15.47 12.99 -6.38
N VAL A 125 -15.95 14.17 -5.97
CA VAL A 125 -15.08 15.35 -5.73
C VAL A 125 -14.05 15.05 -4.64
N ALA A 126 -14.47 14.41 -3.54
CA ALA A 126 -13.56 14.02 -2.48
C ALA A 126 -12.53 12.99 -2.98
N ASP A 127 -12.94 12.00 -3.78
CA ASP A 127 -12.05 11.01 -4.38
C ASP A 127 -11.01 11.68 -5.29
N CYS A 128 -11.44 12.59 -6.17
CA CYS A 128 -10.54 13.33 -7.06
C CYS A 128 -9.50 14.13 -6.26
N GLN A 129 -9.91 14.77 -5.17
CA GLN A 129 -9.00 15.50 -4.28
C GLN A 129 -7.97 14.59 -3.62
N VAL A 130 -8.38 13.41 -3.15
CA VAL A 130 -7.44 12.42 -2.61
C VAL A 130 -6.39 12.04 -3.65
N TYR A 131 -6.83 11.67 -4.86
CA TYR A 131 -5.90 11.24 -5.92
C TYR A 131 -4.98 12.37 -6.39
N LEU A 132 -5.47 13.60 -6.49
CA LEU A 132 -4.65 14.78 -6.77
C LEU A 132 -3.62 15.06 -5.66
N ALA A 133 -3.98 14.84 -4.39
CA ALA A 133 -3.05 14.95 -3.28
C ALA A 133 -1.96 13.87 -3.34
N VAL A 134 -2.34 12.62 -3.65
CA VAL A 134 -1.38 11.51 -3.84
C VAL A 134 -0.40 11.82 -4.98
N LEU A 135 -0.89 12.25 -6.15
CA LEU A 135 -0.03 12.66 -7.26
C LEU A 135 0.92 13.81 -6.88
N SER A 136 0.47 14.72 -6.02
CA SER A 136 1.31 15.82 -5.51
C SER A 136 2.42 15.30 -4.59
N PHE A 137 2.13 14.33 -3.71
CA PHE A 137 3.12 13.73 -2.82
C PHE A 137 4.20 12.93 -3.56
N VAL A 138 3.83 12.29 -4.68
CA VAL A 138 4.79 11.55 -5.52
C VAL A 138 5.89 12.45 -6.08
N LYS A 139 5.64 13.76 -6.24
CA LYS A 139 6.66 14.73 -6.70
C LYS A 139 7.78 14.96 -5.68
N GLN A 140 7.59 14.57 -4.42
CA GLN A 140 8.57 14.68 -3.34
C GLN A 140 9.11 16.09 -3.04
N GLU A 141 8.36 17.13 -3.37
CA GLU A 141 8.70 18.53 -3.07
C GLU A 141 8.03 19.02 -1.78
N LEU A 142 8.74 19.82 -0.98
CA LEU A 142 8.21 20.33 0.30
C LEU A 142 6.92 21.15 0.13
N SER A 143 6.87 22.01 -0.90
CA SER A 143 5.68 22.79 -1.26
C SER A 143 4.51 21.88 -1.67
N ALA A 144 4.80 20.77 -2.37
CA ALA A 144 3.81 19.80 -2.77
C ALA A 144 3.24 19.03 -1.57
N TYR A 145 4.04 18.75 -0.53
CA TYR A 145 3.54 18.14 0.71
C TYR A 145 2.55 19.05 1.45
N ILE A 146 2.83 20.35 1.54
CA ILE A 146 1.91 21.31 2.18
C ILE A 146 0.60 21.39 1.41
N LYS A 147 0.70 21.56 0.08
CA LYS A 147 -0.47 21.63 -0.80
C LYS A 147 -1.31 20.34 -0.73
N GLY A 148 -0.65 19.17 -0.82
CA GLY A 148 -1.33 17.88 -0.73
C GLY A 148 -2.01 17.66 0.63
N GLY A 149 -1.36 18.05 1.73
CA GLY A 149 -1.97 17.99 3.07
C GLY A 149 -3.22 18.87 3.20
N TRP A 150 -3.23 20.06 2.60
CA TRP A 150 -4.40 20.93 2.58
C TRP A 150 -5.55 20.37 1.72
N ILE A 151 -5.23 19.79 0.56
CA ILE A 151 -6.21 19.13 -0.31
C ILE A 151 -6.84 17.92 0.41
N LEU A 152 -6.04 17.10 1.11
CA LEU A 152 -6.55 15.99 1.93
C LEU A 152 -7.51 16.47 3.01
N ARG A 153 -7.24 17.62 3.64
CA ARG A 153 -8.16 18.22 4.62
C ARG A 153 -9.51 18.56 3.99
N LYS A 154 -9.52 19.09 2.76
CA LYS A 154 -10.77 19.40 2.01
C LYS A 154 -11.54 18.11 1.74
N ALA A 155 -10.87 17.08 1.22
CA ALA A 155 -11.47 15.77 0.93
C ALA A 155 -12.08 15.13 2.19
N TRP A 156 -11.34 15.11 3.30
CA TRP A 156 -11.85 14.59 4.58
C TRP A 156 -13.16 15.26 5.01
N LYS A 157 -13.23 16.59 4.95
CA LYS A 157 -14.45 17.31 5.35
C LYS A 157 -15.66 16.91 4.51
N ILE A 158 -15.44 16.68 3.22
CA ILE A 158 -16.50 16.22 2.31
C ILE A 158 -16.91 14.80 2.67
N TYR A 159 -15.98 13.85 2.80
CA TYR A 159 -16.30 12.48 3.21
C TYR A 159 -17.05 12.42 4.53
N ASN A 160 -16.55 13.12 5.57
CA ASN A 160 -17.17 13.14 6.89
C ASN A 160 -18.61 13.65 6.82
N LYS A 161 -18.84 14.74 6.07
CA LYS A 161 -20.19 15.27 5.88
C LYS A 161 -21.09 14.28 5.13
N CYS A 162 -20.66 13.77 3.99
CA CYS A 162 -21.43 12.80 3.21
C CYS A 162 -21.75 11.54 4.02
N TYR A 163 -20.79 11.05 4.82
CA TYR A 163 -20.97 9.89 5.69
C TYR A 163 -22.05 10.13 6.75
N THR A 164 -22.01 11.28 7.43
CA THR A 164 -23.04 11.68 8.41
C THR A 164 -24.41 11.86 7.74
N ASP A 165 -24.47 12.53 6.59
CA ASP A 165 -25.72 12.78 5.86
C ASP A 165 -26.37 11.45 5.42
N ILE A 166 -25.57 10.53 4.86
CA ILE A 166 -26.04 9.21 4.41
C ILE A 166 -26.54 8.35 5.57
N ASN A 167 -25.82 8.31 6.70
CA ASN A 167 -26.28 7.57 7.88
C ASN A 167 -27.59 8.13 8.42
N THR A 168 -27.72 9.46 8.47
CA THR A 168 -28.96 10.12 8.89
C THR A 168 -30.13 9.74 7.96
N LEU A 169 -29.90 9.73 6.64
CA LEU A 169 -30.90 9.31 5.66
C LEU A 169 -31.30 7.85 5.84
N GLN A 170 -30.35 6.96 6.13
CA GLN A 170 -30.64 5.55 6.41
C GLN A 170 -31.49 5.38 7.66
N GLU A 171 -31.18 6.09 8.74
CA GLU A 171 -31.98 6.04 9.98
C GLU A 171 -33.41 6.53 9.75
N LEU A 172 -33.59 7.60 8.98
CA LEU A 172 -34.92 8.13 8.62
C LEU A 172 -35.70 7.14 7.76
N TYR A 173 -35.04 6.53 6.78
CA TYR A 173 -35.65 5.51 5.92
C TYR A 173 -36.07 4.28 6.73
N GLN A 174 -35.21 3.79 7.62
CA GLN A 174 -35.50 2.65 8.49
C GLN A 174 -36.67 2.94 9.45
N LYS A 175 -36.70 4.13 10.06
CA LYS A 175 -37.81 4.55 10.92
C LYS A 175 -39.14 4.61 10.16
N LYS A 176 -39.11 5.07 8.91
CA LYS A 176 -40.30 5.14 8.05
C LYS A 176 -40.83 3.75 7.71
N ILE A 177 -39.97 2.81 7.33
CA ILE A 177 -40.36 1.40 7.10
C ILE A 177 -40.97 0.78 8.37
N THR A 178 -40.33 0.97 9.52
CA THR A 178 -40.84 0.42 10.79
C THR A 178 -42.18 1.04 11.19
N GLN A 179 -42.42 2.32 10.90
CA GLN A 179 -43.70 2.99 11.20
C GLN A 179 -44.83 2.60 10.22
N GLU A 180 -44.54 2.45 8.94
CA GLU A 180 -45.51 1.97 7.93
C GLU A 180 -45.87 0.50 8.17
N SER A 181 -44.92 -0.32 8.66
CA SER A 181 -45.15 -1.70 9.12
C SER A 181 -46.06 -1.82 10.36
N LEU A 182 -46.21 -0.76 11.16
CA LEU A 182 -47.03 -0.76 12.38
C LEU A 182 -48.41 -0.14 12.18
N THR A 183 -48.67 0.48 11.02
CA THR A 183 -49.90 1.26 10.74
C THR A 183 -50.74 0.69 9.59
N SER A 184 -50.58 -0.60 9.27
CA SER A 184 -51.36 -1.28 8.23
C SER A 184 -52.81 -1.56 8.66
N ASP A 185 -53.60 -0.49 8.87
CA ASP A 185 -55.06 -0.46 8.91
C ASP A 185 -55.56 1.00 8.70
N ALA A 186 -55.17 1.64 7.60
CA ALA A 186 -55.90 2.80 7.07
C ALA A 186 -55.58 3.05 5.60
N THR A 187 -56.59 2.83 4.76
CA THR A 187 -56.62 3.18 3.34
C THR A 187 -56.64 4.69 3.11
N ASN A 188 -55.89 5.13 2.08
CA ASN A 188 -55.94 6.40 1.35
C ASN A 188 -55.63 7.71 2.12
N ASP A 189 -54.50 8.35 1.76
CA ASP A 189 -54.53 9.61 1.00
C ASP A 189 -53.12 10.10 0.58
N ASN A 190 -52.99 10.44 -0.70
CA ASN A 190 -51.99 11.33 -1.34
C ASN A 190 -50.55 11.33 -0.78
N HIS A 191 -49.81 10.26 -1.02
CA HIS A 191 -48.36 10.27 -0.87
C HIS A 191 -47.69 10.99 -2.06
N ILE A 192 -47.07 12.14 -1.79
CA ILE A 192 -45.88 12.55 -2.52
C ILE A 192 -44.84 11.47 -2.23
N ALA A 193 -44.73 10.49 -3.12
CA ALA A 193 -43.64 9.54 -3.09
C ALA A 193 -42.34 10.34 -3.03
N ALA A 194 -41.42 9.96 -2.14
CA ALA A 194 -40.04 10.41 -2.24
C ALA A 194 -39.46 9.80 -3.53
N GLU A 195 -39.80 10.38 -4.68
CA GLU A 195 -39.37 9.94 -6.00
C GLU A 195 -37.83 9.94 -6.02
N GLY A 196 -37.23 8.75 -6.04
CA GLY A 196 -35.81 8.55 -6.36
C GLY A 196 -34.86 8.12 -5.23
N VAL A 197 -35.33 7.76 -4.04
CA VAL A 197 -34.47 7.16 -2.99
C VAL A 197 -34.87 5.70 -2.74
N THR A 198 -34.15 4.78 -3.37
CA THR A 198 -34.26 3.33 -3.09
C THR A 198 -33.26 2.91 -2.02
N GLU A 199 -33.57 1.88 -1.24
CA GLU A 199 -32.64 1.27 -0.28
C GLU A 199 -31.31 0.85 -0.94
N ASP A 200 -31.37 0.22 -2.13
CA ASP A 200 -30.19 -0.18 -2.89
C ASP A 200 -29.26 1.00 -3.21
N SER A 201 -29.81 2.09 -3.76
CA SER A 201 -29.06 3.33 -4.02
C SER A 201 -28.39 3.91 -2.76
N LEU A 202 -29.08 3.85 -1.61
CA LEU A 202 -28.56 4.38 -0.35
C LEU A 202 -27.44 3.50 0.22
N ASN A 203 -27.61 2.18 0.17
CA ASN A 203 -26.57 1.23 0.54
C ASN A 203 -25.34 1.34 -0.36
N ARG A 204 -25.54 1.55 -1.67
CA ARG A 204 -24.45 1.80 -2.62
C ARG A 204 -23.69 3.09 -2.29
N LEU A 205 -24.38 4.20 -2.08
CA LEU A 205 -23.71 5.46 -1.69
C LEU A 205 -22.98 5.34 -0.36
N LYS A 206 -23.56 4.61 0.61
CA LYS A 206 -22.86 4.30 1.86
C LYS A 206 -21.58 3.51 1.61
N GLY A 207 -21.62 2.52 0.73
CA GLY A 207 -20.42 1.79 0.29
C GLY A 207 -19.37 2.72 -0.31
N ALA A 208 -19.79 3.60 -1.22
CA ALA A 208 -18.92 4.55 -1.89
C ALA A 208 -18.20 5.52 -0.92
N VAL A 209 -18.94 6.13 0.00
CA VAL A 209 -18.37 7.07 0.99
C VAL A 209 -17.52 6.35 2.04
N SER A 210 -17.91 5.12 2.42
CA SER A 210 -17.23 4.34 3.47
C SER A 210 -15.81 3.95 3.04
N PHE A 211 -15.56 3.79 1.75
CA PHE A 211 -14.21 3.54 1.24
C PHE A 211 -13.24 4.69 1.59
N GLY A 212 -13.55 5.90 1.15
CA GLY A 212 -12.72 7.08 1.41
C GLY A 212 -12.66 7.41 2.91
N TYR A 213 -13.81 7.41 3.58
CA TYR A 213 -13.90 7.64 5.02
C TYR A 213 -13.05 6.64 5.82
N GLY A 214 -13.13 5.36 5.48
CA GLY A 214 -12.36 4.28 6.11
C GLY A 214 -10.86 4.41 5.88
N LEU A 215 -10.43 4.71 4.65
CA LEU A 215 -9.02 4.95 4.33
C LEU A 215 -8.43 6.10 5.14
N PHE A 216 -9.14 7.22 5.30
CA PHE A 216 -8.67 8.33 6.12
C PHE A 216 -8.45 7.91 7.57
N HIS A 217 -9.47 7.31 8.19
CA HIS A 217 -9.38 6.82 9.56
C HIS A 217 -8.21 5.84 9.76
N LEU A 218 -8.05 4.90 8.82
CA LEU A 218 -6.99 3.89 8.86
C LEU A 218 -5.62 4.53 8.70
N CYS A 219 -5.38 5.31 7.64
CA CYS A 219 -4.10 5.96 7.36
C CYS A 219 -3.64 6.85 8.51
N ILE A 220 -4.55 7.64 9.10
CA ILE A 220 -4.21 8.54 10.21
C ILE A 220 -3.92 7.78 11.50
N SER A 221 -4.61 6.66 11.77
CA SER A 221 -4.33 5.82 12.93
C SER A 221 -2.93 5.18 12.94
N MET A 222 -2.23 5.23 11.81
CA MET A 222 -0.88 4.65 11.64
C MET A 222 0.22 5.72 11.67
N VAL A 223 -0.13 7.00 11.78
CA VAL A 223 0.88 8.07 11.82
C VAL A 223 1.54 8.11 13.21
N PRO A 224 2.88 8.09 13.28
CA PRO A 224 3.61 8.15 14.54
C PRO A 224 3.21 9.33 15.46
N PRO A 225 3.17 9.15 16.79
CA PRO A 225 2.73 10.18 17.75
C PRO A 225 3.49 11.52 17.68
N ASN A 226 4.77 11.50 17.34
CA ASN A 226 5.58 12.70 17.15
C ASN A 226 5.14 13.54 15.94
N LEU A 227 4.48 12.94 14.95
CA LEU A 227 3.90 13.61 13.80
C LEU A 227 2.42 13.99 14.00
N LEU A 228 1.74 13.45 15.02
CA LEU A 228 0.34 13.77 15.32
C LEU A 228 0.13 15.25 15.67
N LYS A 229 1.14 15.96 16.21
CA LYS A 229 1.04 17.41 16.45
C LYS A 229 0.76 18.20 15.16
N ILE A 230 1.30 17.76 14.03
CA ILE A 230 1.09 18.36 12.71
C ILE A 230 -0.30 17.96 12.18
N ILE A 231 -0.75 16.74 12.45
CA ILE A 231 -2.07 16.26 12.03
C ILE A 231 -3.21 16.91 12.82
N ASN A 232 -3.03 17.14 14.12
CA ASN A 232 -3.98 17.86 14.95
C ASN A 232 -4.21 19.30 14.44
N LEU A 233 -3.18 19.92 13.82
CA LEU A 233 -3.31 21.20 13.12
C LEU A 233 -4.22 21.11 11.87
N LEU A 234 -4.21 19.95 11.19
CA LEU A 234 -5.06 19.65 10.04
C LEU A 234 -6.50 19.26 10.44
N GLY A 235 -6.71 18.76 11.67
CA GLY A 235 -8.01 18.70 12.33
C GLY A 235 -8.93 17.58 11.85
N PHE A 236 -8.41 16.38 11.61
CA PHE A 236 -9.21 15.19 11.31
C PHE A 236 -8.78 13.98 12.15
N PRO A 237 -9.73 13.26 12.80
CA PRO A 237 -9.43 12.16 13.71
C PRO A 237 -9.01 10.88 12.97
N GLY A 238 -8.13 10.08 13.58
CA GLY A 238 -7.78 8.74 13.13
C GLY A 238 -8.29 7.70 14.12
N ASP A 239 -9.05 6.72 13.63
CA ASP A 239 -9.56 5.60 14.43
C ASP A 239 -9.43 4.33 13.60
N ARG A 240 -8.58 3.41 14.04
CA ARG A 240 -8.28 2.20 13.28
C ARG A 240 -9.49 1.29 13.14
N LEU A 241 -10.27 1.11 14.21
CA LEU A 241 -11.42 0.21 14.21
C LEU A 241 -12.53 0.77 13.31
N GLN A 242 -12.79 2.07 13.40
CA GLN A 242 -13.71 2.74 12.50
C GLN A 242 -13.24 2.63 11.04
N GLY A 243 -11.93 2.79 10.80
CA GLY A 243 -11.33 2.65 9.47
C GLY A 243 -11.59 1.27 8.86
N LEU A 244 -11.27 0.22 9.61
CA LEU A 244 -11.45 -1.17 9.18
C LEU A 244 -12.91 -1.54 9.00
N SER A 245 -13.80 -1.15 9.93
CA SER A 245 -15.23 -1.40 9.82
C SER A 245 -15.84 -0.74 8.57
N SER A 246 -15.45 0.50 8.27
CA SER A 246 -15.94 1.22 7.09
C SER A 246 -15.45 0.59 5.79
N LEU A 247 -14.19 0.15 5.74
CA LEU A 247 -13.63 -0.56 4.58
C LEU A 247 -14.30 -1.92 4.38
N MET A 248 -14.55 -2.66 5.46
CA MET A 248 -15.26 -3.94 5.41
C MET A 248 -16.67 -3.74 4.84
N TYR A 249 -17.41 -2.73 5.32
CA TYR A 249 -18.72 -2.38 4.76
C TYR A 249 -18.63 -2.04 3.27
N ALA A 250 -17.67 -1.20 2.88
CA ALA A 250 -17.47 -0.84 1.47
C ALA A 250 -17.19 -2.07 0.60
N SER A 251 -16.40 -3.02 1.09
CA SER A 251 -15.99 -4.24 0.37
C SER A 251 -17.13 -5.24 0.08
N GLU A 252 -18.24 -5.10 0.79
CA GLU A 252 -19.46 -5.91 0.65
C GLU A 252 -20.58 -5.17 -0.09
N SER A 253 -20.34 -3.91 -0.46
CA SER A 253 -21.32 -3.12 -1.21
C SER A 253 -21.34 -3.47 -2.70
N LYS A 254 -22.35 -2.95 -3.41
CA LYS A 254 -22.46 -3.00 -4.88
C LYS A 254 -21.85 -1.76 -5.56
N ASP A 255 -21.04 -0.98 -4.85
CA ASP A 255 -20.36 0.18 -5.43
C ASP A 255 -19.09 -0.22 -6.17
N MET A 256 -18.71 0.55 -7.19
CA MET A 256 -17.47 0.31 -7.96
C MET A 256 -16.20 0.30 -7.09
N LYS A 257 -16.22 0.90 -5.90
CA LYS A 257 -15.10 0.91 -4.96
C LYS A 257 -15.02 -0.36 -4.10
N ALA A 258 -16.04 -1.22 -4.09
CA ALA A 258 -16.04 -2.43 -3.26
C ALA A 258 -14.82 -3.34 -3.51
N PRO A 259 -14.43 -3.63 -4.77
CA PRO A 259 -13.22 -4.40 -5.03
C PRO A 259 -11.94 -3.70 -4.54
N LEU A 260 -11.89 -2.37 -4.62
CA LEU A 260 -10.75 -1.57 -4.14
C LEU A 260 -10.66 -1.59 -2.61
N ALA A 261 -11.79 -1.61 -1.91
CA ALA A 261 -11.84 -1.78 -0.46
C ALA A 261 -11.32 -3.15 -0.04
N THR A 262 -11.67 -4.22 -0.77
CA THR A 262 -11.09 -5.56 -0.58
C THR A 262 -9.57 -5.53 -0.73
N LEU A 263 -9.05 -4.94 -1.80
CA LEU A 263 -7.59 -4.82 -1.99
C LEU A 263 -6.93 -3.98 -0.89
N ALA A 264 -7.57 -2.90 -0.43
CA ALA A 264 -7.05 -2.07 0.65
C ALA A 264 -6.93 -2.85 1.97
N LEU A 265 -7.92 -3.70 2.29
CA LEU A 265 -7.86 -4.60 3.43
C LEU A 265 -6.73 -5.62 3.27
N LEU A 266 -6.63 -6.30 2.12
CA LEU A 266 -5.55 -7.26 1.85
C LEU A 266 -4.16 -6.61 1.99
N TRP A 267 -3.96 -5.41 1.43
CA TRP A 267 -2.74 -4.63 1.62
C TRP A 267 -2.48 -4.29 3.09
N TYR A 268 -3.52 -3.87 3.82
CA TYR A 268 -3.40 -3.55 5.24
C TYR A 268 -2.91 -4.76 6.04
N HIS A 269 -3.58 -5.91 5.87
CA HIS A 269 -3.28 -7.13 6.61
C HIS A 269 -1.93 -7.76 6.23
N THR A 270 -1.58 -7.76 4.94
CA THR A 270 -0.39 -8.49 4.44
C THR A 270 0.85 -7.61 4.26
N VAL A 271 0.75 -6.29 4.35
CA VAL A 271 1.91 -5.40 4.16
C VAL A 271 2.01 -4.38 5.28
N VAL A 272 0.94 -3.65 5.56
CA VAL A 272 1.02 -2.52 6.50
C VAL A 272 1.20 -2.99 7.94
N ARG A 273 0.40 -3.96 8.40
CA ARG A 273 0.53 -4.56 9.74
C ARG A 273 1.92 -5.15 9.97
N PRO A 274 2.47 -6.03 9.09
CA PRO A 274 3.83 -6.53 9.23
C PRO A 274 4.91 -5.44 9.20
N PHE A 275 4.75 -4.42 8.35
CA PHE A 275 5.77 -3.37 8.19
C PHE A 275 5.91 -2.49 9.43
N PHE A 276 4.78 -2.06 10.01
CA PHE A 276 4.76 -1.23 11.22
C PHE A 276 4.79 -2.05 12.53
N ALA A 277 4.74 -3.38 12.44
CA ALA A 277 4.61 -4.28 13.58
C ALA A 277 3.45 -3.89 14.50
N LEU A 278 2.28 -3.58 13.91
CA LEU A 278 1.12 -3.05 14.63
C LEU A 278 0.57 -4.02 15.69
N ASP A 279 0.81 -5.32 15.50
CA ASP A 279 0.37 -6.39 16.40
C ASP A 279 1.52 -6.96 17.25
N GLY A 280 2.67 -6.27 17.28
CA GLY A 280 3.87 -6.77 17.95
C GLY A 280 4.33 -8.12 17.36
N SER A 281 4.24 -9.18 18.16
CA SER A 281 4.59 -10.55 17.76
C SER A 281 3.42 -11.38 17.22
N ASP A 282 2.16 -10.93 17.36
CA ASP A 282 0.99 -11.69 16.95
C ASP A 282 0.52 -11.31 15.53
N THR A 283 1.26 -11.79 14.53
CA THR A 283 0.88 -11.61 13.13
C THR A 283 -0.25 -12.54 12.68
N LYS A 284 -0.69 -13.50 13.50
CA LYS A 284 -1.60 -14.57 13.07
C LYS A 284 -3.01 -14.07 12.80
N ALA A 285 -3.56 -13.24 13.68
CA ALA A 285 -4.90 -12.70 13.51
C ALA A 285 -5.04 -11.94 12.18
N GLY A 286 -4.06 -11.12 11.82
CA GLY A 286 -4.08 -10.38 10.57
C GLY A 286 -3.97 -11.25 9.32
N LEU A 287 -3.20 -12.35 9.38
CA LEU A 287 -3.12 -13.30 8.28
C LEU A 287 -4.42 -14.06 8.10
N GLN A 288 -5.05 -14.48 9.19
CA GLN A 288 -6.36 -15.14 9.16
C GLN A 288 -7.43 -14.25 8.52
N GLU A 289 -7.51 -12.97 8.91
CA GLU A 289 -8.43 -12.01 8.29
C GLU A 289 -8.19 -11.88 6.77
N ALA A 290 -6.92 -11.87 6.33
CA ALA A 290 -6.58 -11.80 4.90
C ALA A 290 -6.97 -13.09 4.15
N GLU A 291 -6.79 -14.26 4.76
CA GLU A 291 -7.17 -15.55 4.18
C GLU A 291 -8.68 -15.67 4.02
N GLU A 292 -9.45 -15.29 5.04
CA GLU A 292 -10.92 -15.25 5.00
C GLU A 292 -11.43 -14.33 3.88
N ILE A 293 -10.80 -13.17 3.70
CA ILE A 293 -11.12 -12.25 2.59
C ILE A 293 -10.87 -12.91 1.24
N LEU A 294 -9.71 -13.57 1.04
CA LEU A 294 -9.41 -14.25 -0.23
C LEU A 294 -10.40 -15.38 -0.50
N GLN A 295 -10.67 -16.23 0.49
CA GLN A 295 -11.59 -17.35 0.35
C GLN A 295 -13.00 -16.87 -0.05
N LYS A 296 -13.49 -15.81 0.59
CA LYS A 296 -14.81 -15.24 0.30
C LYS A 296 -14.90 -14.68 -1.12
N LYS A 297 -13.80 -14.16 -1.66
CA LYS A 297 -13.76 -13.48 -2.97
C LYS A 297 -13.21 -14.38 -4.09
N GLU A 298 -12.82 -15.62 -3.80
CA GLU A 298 -12.22 -16.56 -4.76
C GLU A 298 -13.09 -16.76 -6.00
N ALA A 299 -14.41 -16.96 -5.82
CA ALA A 299 -15.34 -17.15 -6.92
C ALA A 299 -15.45 -15.92 -7.85
N ALA A 300 -15.20 -14.71 -7.33
CA ALA A 300 -15.25 -13.46 -8.10
C ALA A 300 -13.93 -13.15 -8.81
N TYR A 301 -12.81 -13.69 -8.32
CA TYR A 301 -11.46 -13.40 -8.83
C TYR A 301 -10.58 -14.66 -9.02
N PRO A 302 -11.06 -15.72 -9.68
CA PRO A 302 -10.38 -17.02 -9.71
C PRO A 302 -9.01 -16.97 -10.42
N ASN A 303 -8.85 -16.09 -11.41
CA ASN A 303 -7.63 -15.93 -12.21
C ASN A 303 -7.02 -14.53 -12.07
N SER A 304 -7.40 -13.76 -11.06
CA SER A 304 -6.82 -12.43 -10.86
C SER A 304 -5.35 -12.54 -10.42
N SER A 305 -4.45 -11.89 -11.17
CA SER A 305 -3.03 -11.82 -10.82
C SER A 305 -2.82 -11.15 -9.45
N LEU A 306 -3.61 -10.14 -9.11
CA LEU A 306 -3.55 -9.46 -7.81
C LEU A 306 -3.98 -10.34 -6.65
N PHE A 307 -5.08 -11.09 -6.78
CA PHE A 307 -5.53 -11.99 -5.72
C PHE A 307 -4.54 -13.16 -5.55
N MET A 308 -4.01 -13.68 -6.65
CA MET A 308 -2.94 -14.69 -6.60
C MET A 308 -1.66 -14.15 -5.95
N PHE A 309 -1.30 -12.89 -6.22
CA PHE A 309 -0.20 -12.22 -5.53
C PHE A 309 -0.45 -12.13 -4.02
N PHE A 310 -1.65 -11.74 -3.57
CA PHE A 310 -1.97 -11.70 -2.15
C PHE A 310 -1.97 -13.07 -1.48
N LYS A 311 -2.40 -14.12 -2.19
CA LYS A 311 -2.25 -15.50 -1.73
C LYS A 311 -0.77 -15.83 -1.47
N GLY A 312 0.12 -15.50 -2.41
CA GLY A 312 1.55 -15.64 -2.21
C GLY A 312 2.10 -14.82 -1.04
N ARG A 313 1.59 -13.60 -0.84
CA ARG A 313 1.96 -12.74 0.31
C ARG A 313 1.63 -13.38 1.65
N ILE A 314 0.44 -13.96 1.80
CA ILE A 314 0.04 -14.67 3.02
C ILE A 314 0.98 -15.86 3.24
N GLN A 315 1.15 -16.72 2.23
CA GLN A 315 2.04 -17.89 2.31
C GLN A 315 3.47 -17.51 2.69
N ARG A 316 4.01 -16.41 2.16
CA ARG A 316 5.34 -15.92 2.53
C ARG A 316 5.40 -15.52 4.00
N LEU A 317 4.38 -14.83 4.51
CA LEU A 317 4.32 -14.39 5.91
C LEU A 317 4.12 -15.56 6.89
N GLU A 318 3.52 -16.65 6.41
CA GLU A 318 3.44 -17.94 7.11
C GLU A 318 4.70 -18.80 6.97
N CYS A 319 5.75 -18.27 6.32
CA CYS A 319 7.00 -18.97 6.03
C CYS A 319 6.83 -20.21 5.13
N GLN A 320 5.73 -20.31 4.37
CA GLN A 320 5.51 -21.33 3.34
C GLN A 320 6.15 -20.88 2.01
N ILE A 321 7.48 -20.75 1.99
CA ILE A 321 8.19 -20.03 0.91
C ILE A 321 8.03 -20.68 -0.47
N ASN A 322 8.06 -22.01 -0.56
CA ASN A 322 7.86 -22.72 -1.83
C ASN A 322 6.43 -22.55 -2.39
N SER A 323 5.42 -22.58 -1.50
CA SER A 323 4.03 -22.29 -1.88
C SER A 323 3.90 -20.84 -2.37
N ALA A 324 4.53 -19.90 -1.65
CA ALA A 324 4.55 -18.49 -2.03
C ALA A 324 5.18 -18.27 -3.40
N LEU A 325 6.34 -18.89 -3.68
CA LEU A 325 6.99 -18.87 -4.99
C LEU A 325 6.07 -19.39 -6.09
N THR A 326 5.34 -20.47 -5.83
CA THR A 326 4.38 -21.02 -6.79
C THR A 326 3.29 -19.99 -7.10
N SER A 327 2.65 -19.43 -6.07
CA SER A 327 1.62 -18.39 -6.23
C SER A 327 2.13 -17.14 -6.94
N PHE A 328 3.34 -16.66 -6.61
CA PHE A 328 3.90 -15.48 -7.26
C PHE A 328 4.27 -15.72 -8.73
N ASN A 329 4.77 -16.91 -9.08
CA ASN A 329 5.02 -17.27 -10.48
C ASN A 329 3.71 -17.37 -11.26
N THR A 330 2.67 -17.99 -10.70
CA THR A 330 1.33 -18.01 -11.32
C THR A 330 0.78 -16.59 -11.51
N ALA A 331 0.94 -15.72 -10.50
CA ALA A 331 0.53 -14.31 -10.61
C ALA A 331 1.31 -13.57 -11.71
N LEU A 332 2.62 -13.82 -11.83
CA LEU A 332 3.48 -13.26 -12.87
C LEU A 332 3.05 -13.67 -14.28
N GLU A 333 2.69 -14.95 -14.47
CA GLU A 333 2.17 -15.49 -15.73
C GLU A 333 0.82 -14.87 -16.10
N LEU A 334 -0.11 -14.77 -15.13
CA LEU A 334 -1.42 -14.14 -15.32
C LEU A 334 -1.31 -12.64 -15.66
N ALA A 335 -0.24 -11.97 -15.22
CA ALA A 335 0.00 -10.55 -15.45
C ALA A 335 0.66 -10.22 -16.80
N THR A 336 0.47 -11.05 -17.84
CA THR A 336 1.20 -10.96 -19.13
C THR A 336 1.19 -9.54 -19.76
N ASP A 337 0.06 -8.83 -19.72
CA ASP A 337 -0.10 -7.47 -20.29
C ASP A 337 0.13 -6.33 -19.29
N GLN A 338 0.60 -6.63 -18.07
CA GLN A 338 0.67 -5.68 -16.96
C GLN A 338 2.03 -5.71 -16.29
N ARG A 339 2.96 -4.98 -16.91
CA ARG A 339 4.36 -4.91 -16.49
C ARG A 339 4.52 -4.58 -15.00
N GLU A 340 3.72 -3.68 -14.46
CA GLU A 340 3.87 -3.22 -13.08
C GLU A 340 3.41 -4.29 -12.07
N ILE A 341 2.41 -5.11 -12.43
CA ILE A 341 2.04 -6.28 -11.64
C ILE A 341 3.13 -7.35 -11.73
N GLN A 342 3.70 -7.56 -12.92
CA GLN A 342 4.85 -8.45 -13.08
C GLN A 342 6.02 -8.00 -12.20
N HIS A 343 6.28 -6.69 -12.10
CA HIS A 343 7.36 -6.15 -11.27
C HIS A 343 7.14 -6.42 -9.77
N VAL A 344 5.93 -6.24 -9.24
CA VAL A 344 5.68 -6.57 -7.82
C VAL A 344 5.79 -8.08 -7.57
N CYS A 345 5.41 -8.93 -8.53
CA CYS A 345 5.61 -10.38 -8.42
C CYS A 345 7.10 -10.74 -8.45
N LEU A 346 7.88 -10.20 -9.40
CA LEU A 346 9.33 -10.43 -9.49
C LEU A 346 10.07 -9.96 -8.24
N TYR A 347 9.61 -8.89 -7.61
CA TYR A 347 10.16 -8.44 -6.35
C TYR A 347 10.01 -9.51 -5.27
N GLU A 348 8.80 -10.03 -5.08
CA GLU A 348 8.55 -11.08 -4.09
C GLU A 348 9.25 -12.40 -4.45
N ILE A 349 9.28 -12.80 -5.73
CA ILE A 349 10.03 -13.98 -6.20
C ILE A 349 11.51 -13.83 -5.85
N GLY A 350 12.13 -12.70 -6.18
CA GLY A 350 13.54 -12.47 -5.87
C GLY A 350 13.85 -12.56 -4.37
N TRP A 351 12.97 -12.01 -3.52
CA TRP A 351 13.11 -12.13 -2.06
C TRP A 351 12.91 -13.56 -1.55
N CYS A 352 11.88 -14.27 -2.02
CA CYS A 352 11.67 -15.67 -1.66
C CYS A 352 12.84 -16.55 -2.10
N SER A 353 13.39 -16.32 -3.29
CA SER A 353 14.59 -17.03 -3.76
C SER A 353 15.84 -16.71 -2.92
N MET A 354 16.01 -15.47 -2.46
CA MET A 354 17.08 -15.15 -1.49
C MET A 354 16.88 -15.87 -0.15
N ILE A 355 15.64 -15.95 0.36
CA ILE A 355 15.29 -16.68 1.59
C ILE A 355 15.62 -18.18 1.45
N GLU A 356 15.38 -18.76 0.27
CA GLU A 356 15.76 -20.13 -0.06
C GLU A 356 17.24 -20.31 -0.45
N MET A 357 18.06 -19.25 -0.37
CA MET A 357 19.44 -19.21 -0.85
C MET A 357 19.62 -19.63 -2.32
N ASN A 358 18.55 -19.59 -3.12
CA ASN A 358 18.58 -19.77 -4.55
C ASN A 358 18.96 -18.45 -5.24
N PHE A 359 20.25 -18.12 -5.19
CA PHE A 359 20.76 -16.85 -5.69
C PHE A 359 20.63 -16.68 -7.20
N LYS A 360 20.48 -17.78 -7.95
CA LYS A 360 20.32 -17.72 -9.41
C LYS A 360 18.96 -17.12 -9.78
N ASP A 361 17.86 -17.68 -9.26
CA ASP A 361 16.51 -17.20 -9.56
C ASP A 361 16.30 -15.79 -8.97
N ALA A 362 16.93 -15.51 -7.82
CA ALA A 362 16.95 -14.15 -7.25
C ALA A 362 17.63 -13.15 -8.18
N PHE A 363 18.81 -13.50 -8.71
CA PHE A 363 19.54 -12.69 -9.68
C PHE A 363 18.70 -12.40 -10.92
N GLU A 364 18.11 -13.42 -11.55
CA GLU A 364 17.30 -13.26 -12.76
C GLU A 364 16.09 -12.34 -12.53
N SER A 365 15.43 -12.49 -11.37
CA SER A 365 14.29 -11.64 -10.98
C SER A 365 14.69 -10.18 -10.79
N PHE A 366 15.77 -9.92 -10.05
CA PHE A 366 16.24 -8.56 -9.80
C PHE A 366 16.87 -7.92 -11.03
N GLU A 367 17.48 -8.69 -11.92
CA GLU A 367 18.03 -8.17 -13.18
C GLU A 367 16.91 -7.62 -14.06
N ARG A 368 15.80 -8.35 -14.18
CA ARG A 368 14.63 -7.87 -14.91
C ARG A 368 14.09 -6.58 -14.31
N LEU A 369 13.98 -6.51 -12.97
CA LEU A 369 13.60 -5.27 -12.28
C LEU A 369 14.58 -4.12 -12.50
N LYS A 370 15.89 -4.39 -12.47
CA LYS A 370 16.94 -3.40 -12.74
C LYS A 370 16.76 -2.76 -14.12
N ASN A 371 16.44 -3.60 -15.12
CA ASN A 371 16.36 -3.18 -16.53
C ASN A 371 15.02 -2.51 -16.87
N GLU A 372 13.92 -2.98 -16.28
CA GLU A 372 12.57 -2.55 -16.66
C GLU A 372 11.92 -1.56 -15.69
N SER A 373 12.20 -1.66 -14.38
CA SER A 373 11.51 -0.83 -13.38
C SER A 373 12.05 0.58 -13.36
N ARG A 374 11.19 1.57 -13.13
CA ARG A 374 11.61 2.96 -12.85
C ARG A 374 11.77 3.24 -11.36
N TRP A 375 11.40 2.29 -10.51
CA TRP A 375 11.45 2.45 -9.06
C TRP A 375 12.77 1.92 -8.51
N SER A 376 13.57 2.79 -7.88
CA SER A 376 14.80 2.40 -7.17
C SER A 376 15.74 1.49 -7.99
N GLN A 377 15.93 1.78 -9.28
CA GLN A 377 16.82 1.02 -10.19
C GLN A 377 18.21 0.76 -9.57
N CYS A 378 18.74 1.74 -8.84
CA CYS A 378 19.98 1.63 -8.08
C CYS A 378 19.96 0.46 -7.07
N TYR A 379 18.85 0.28 -6.36
CA TYR A 379 18.68 -0.81 -5.40
C TYR A 379 18.59 -2.16 -6.10
N TYR A 380 17.79 -2.26 -7.17
CA TYR A 380 17.70 -3.50 -7.95
C TYR A 380 19.05 -3.88 -8.59
N ALA A 381 19.85 -2.91 -9.05
CA ALA A 381 21.20 -3.16 -9.51
C ALA A 381 22.09 -3.74 -8.40
N TYR A 382 21.99 -3.21 -7.18
CA TYR A 382 22.75 -3.74 -6.04
C TYR A 382 22.33 -5.18 -5.71
N LEU A 383 21.03 -5.46 -5.63
CA LEU A 383 20.52 -6.82 -5.41
C LEU A 383 20.93 -7.80 -6.51
N THR A 384 20.86 -7.35 -7.78
CA THR A 384 21.32 -8.11 -8.95
C THR A 384 22.79 -8.49 -8.79
N ALA A 385 23.66 -7.52 -8.51
CA ALA A 385 25.10 -7.75 -8.36
C ALA A 385 25.43 -8.68 -7.19
N VAL A 386 24.77 -8.49 -6.05
CA VAL A 386 24.94 -9.32 -4.85
C VAL A 386 24.52 -10.76 -5.13
N CYS A 387 23.34 -10.99 -5.71
CA CYS A 387 22.86 -12.33 -6.03
C CYS A 387 23.72 -12.99 -7.11
N GLN A 388 24.07 -12.27 -8.18
CA GLN A 388 24.96 -12.79 -9.23
C GLN A 388 26.31 -13.21 -8.65
N GLY A 389 26.92 -12.38 -7.80
CA GLY A 389 28.19 -12.72 -7.16
C GLY A 389 28.08 -13.93 -6.23
N ALA A 390 26.94 -14.08 -5.53
CA ALA A 390 26.66 -15.21 -4.66
C ALA A 390 26.51 -16.55 -5.42
N THR A 391 26.14 -16.53 -6.71
CA THR A 391 26.19 -17.72 -7.58
C THR A 391 27.63 -18.15 -7.91
N GLY A 392 28.60 -17.23 -7.81
CA GLY A 392 29.99 -17.42 -8.21
C GLY A 392 30.40 -16.62 -9.45
N GLU A 393 29.45 -15.99 -10.14
CA GLU A 393 29.69 -15.13 -11.32
C GLU A 393 30.24 -13.73 -10.96
N VAL A 394 31.37 -13.70 -10.26
CA VAL A 394 31.95 -12.47 -9.69
C VAL A 394 32.34 -11.40 -10.71
N ASN A 395 32.65 -11.78 -11.96
CA ASN A 395 33.00 -10.84 -13.02
C ASN A 395 31.76 -10.07 -13.53
N GLY A 396 30.62 -10.76 -13.66
CA GLY A 396 29.34 -10.14 -13.98
C GLY A 396 28.91 -9.20 -12.87
N ALA A 397 28.94 -9.70 -11.62
CA ALA A 397 28.64 -8.91 -10.43
C ALA A 397 29.47 -7.63 -10.33
N GLN A 398 30.78 -7.71 -10.57
CA GLN A 398 31.69 -6.55 -10.60
C GLN A 398 31.26 -5.48 -11.60
N THR A 399 30.73 -5.88 -12.76
CA THR A 399 30.23 -4.97 -13.79
C THR A 399 28.97 -4.28 -13.29
N VAL A 400 28.03 -5.03 -12.74
CA VAL A 400 26.78 -4.47 -12.20
C VAL A 400 27.04 -3.55 -10.99
N PHE A 401 27.99 -3.88 -10.09
CA PHE A 401 28.37 -2.99 -8.99
C PHE A 401 28.88 -1.62 -9.48
N LYS A 402 29.56 -1.57 -10.63
CA LYS A 402 29.98 -0.29 -11.25
C LYS A 402 28.79 0.51 -11.81
N GLU A 403 27.69 -0.14 -12.16
CA GLU A 403 26.47 0.50 -12.63
C GLU A 403 25.65 1.13 -11.49
N VAL A 404 25.70 0.56 -10.28
CA VAL A 404 24.93 1.05 -9.11
C VAL A 404 25.13 2.56 -8.91
N GLN A 405 26.37 3.05 -8.94
CA GLN A 405 26.67 4.48 -8.80
C GLN A 405 26.07 5.35 -9.91
N LYS A 406 25.99 4.84 -11.14
CA LYS A 406 25.39 5.55 -12.29
C LYS A 406 23.86 5.63 -12.19
N LEU A 407 23.25 4.64 -11.54
CA LEU A 407 21.81 4.54 -11.35
C LEU A 407 21.31 5.29 -10.11
N PHE A 408 22.21 5.83 -9.29
CA PHE A 408 21.87 6.64 -8.13
C PHE A 408 21.28 7.98 -8.54
N LYS A 409 19.95 8.11 -8.44
CA LYS A 409 19.22 9.32 -8.83
C LYS A 409 18.58 10.02 -7.65
N ARG A 410 18.14 9.28 -6.62
CA ARG A 410 17.34 9.82 -5.52
C ARG A 410 18.18 10.02 -4.27
N LYS A 411 18.81 11.19 -4.16
CA LYS A 411 19.72 11.52 -3.05
C LYS A 411 19.10 11.43 -1.66
N ASN A 412 17.77 11.57 -1.50
CA ASN A 412 17.09 11.47 -0.21
C ASN A 412 16.58 10.05 0.11
N ASN A 413 16.77 9.08 -0.80
CA ASN A 413 16.34 7.70 -0.59
C ASN A 413 17.42 6.90 0.16
N GLN A 414 17.15 6.54 1.42
CA GLN A 414 18.08 5.79 2.27
C GLN A 414 18.48 4.43 1.68
N ILE A 415 17.60 3.75 0.94
CA ILE A 415 17.89 2.46 0.32
C ILE A 415 18.90 2.64 -0.82
N GLU A 416 18.75 3.66 -1.65
CA GLU A 416 19.72 3.93 -2.72
C GLU A 416 21.07 4.39 -2.15
N GLN A 417 21.07 5.25 -1.12
CA GLN A 417 22.30 5.66 -0.42
C GLN A 417 23.06 4.44 0.14
N PHE A 418 22.35 3.56 0.84
CA PHE A 418 22.91 2.30 1.35
C PHE A 418 23.50 1.44 0.22
N SER A 419 22.74 1.28 -0.87
CA SER A 419 23.16 0.48 -2.04
C SER A 419 24.46 0.97 -2.64
N VAL A 420 24.58 2.28 -2.86
CA VAL A 420 25.79 2.92 -3.40
C VAL A 420 26.97 2.75 -2.44
N LYS A 421 26.77 3.06 -1.16
CA LYS A 421 27.82 2.95 -0.13
C LYS A 421 28.38 1.53 -0.05
N LYS A 422 27.52 0.52 -0.13
CA LYS A 422 27.94 -0.90 -0.13
C LYS A 422 28.59 -1.31 -1.44
N ALA A 423 28.06 -0.86 -2.58
CA ALA A 423 28.64 -1.13 -3.89
C ALA A 423 30.03 -0.52 -4.08
N GLU A 424 30.35 0.61 -3.43
CA GLU A 424 31.66 1.28 -3.54
C GLU A 424 32.83 0.37 -3.19
N ARG A 425 32.66 -0.51 -2.20
CA ARG A 425 33.67 -1.51 -1.85
C ARG A 425 33.95 -2.44 -3.03
N PHE A 426 32.90 -3.05 -3.56
CA PHE A 426 32.99 -3.97 -4.68
C PHE A 426 33.36 -3.28 -5.99
N ARG A 427 33.24 -1.95 -6.07
CA ARG A 427 33.77 -1.17 -7.19
C ARG A 427 35.30 -1.08 -7.16
N LYS A 428 35.88 -0.94 -5.96
CA LYS A 428 37.33 -0.77 -5.74
C LYS A 428 38.07 -2.10 -5.64
N GLN A 429 37.42 -3.12 -5.11
CA GLN A 429 37.97 -4.46 -4.90
C GLN A 429 37.09 -5.49 -5.57
N LYS A 430 37.70 -6.50 -6.20
CA LYS A 430 36.95 -7.56 -6.87
C LYS A 430 36.06 -8.30 -5.86
N PRO A 431 34.75 -8.49 -6.12
CA PRO A 431 33.89 -9.26 -5.25
C PRO A 431 34.32 -10.72 -5.18
N THR A 432 34.11 -11.35 -4.02
CA THR A 432 34.21 -12.79 -3.84
C THR A 432 32.82 -13.38 -3.61
N LYS A 433 32.65 -14.67 -3.89
CA LYS A 433 31.38 -15.37 -3.66
C LYS A 433 30.94 -15.22 -2.19
N GLN A 434 31.85 -15.42 -1.25
CA GLN A 434 31.59 -15.37 0.19
C GLN A 434 31.12 -13.98 0.63
N LEU A 435 31.76 -12.91 0.14
CA LEU A 435 31.34 -11.55 0.47
C LEU A 435 29.97 -11.20 -0.14
N CYS A 436 29.67 -11.71 -1.33
CA CYS A 436 28.35 -11.54 -1.93
C CYS A 436 27.26 -12.32 -1.18
N VAL A 437 27.54 -13.56 -0.73
CA VAL A 437 26.62 -14.31 0.14
C VAL A 437 26.39 -13.55 1.46
N LEU A 438 27.45 -13.03 2.08
CA LEU A 438 27.33 -12.21 3.29
C LEU A 438 26.46 -10.96 3.05
N ALA A 439 26.64 -10.28 1.91
CA ALA A 439 25.82 -9.13 1.53
C ALA A 439 24.35 -9.50 1.30
N SER A 440 24.06 -10.69 0.75
CA SER A 440 22.70 -11.22 0.65
C SER A 440 22.06 -11.41 2.03
N ILE A 441 22.79 -12.02 2.96
CA ILE A 441 22.33 -12.24 4.36
C ILE A 441 22.15 -10.90 5.08
N GLU A 442 23.04 -9.92 4.85
CA GLU A 442 22.91 -8.57 5.38
C GLU A 442 21.59 -7.91 4.93
N VAL A 443 21.25 -8.03 3.65
CA VAL A 443 19.98 -7.53 3.11
C VAL A 443 18.79 -8.25 3.74
N LEU A 444 18.83 -9.58 3.88
CA LEU A 444 17.76 -10.34 4.56
C LEU A 444 17.59 -9.88 6.01
N TYR A 445 18.69 -9.66 6.73
CA TYR A 445 18.66 -9.15 8.11
C TYR A 445 18.03 -7.76 8.20
N LEU A 446 18.53 -6.80 7.41
CA LEU A 446 18.07 -5.42 7.45
C LEU A 446 16.56 -5.33 7.13
N TRP A 447 16.06 -6.16 6.21
CA TRP A 447 14.65 -6.22 5.86
C TRP A 447 13.78 -7.11 6.76
N LYS A 448 14.33 -7.68 7.84
CA LYS A 448 13.62 -8.57 8.79
C LYS A 448 13.07 -9.83 8.10
N ALA A 449 13.81 -10.38 7.15
CA ALA A 449 13.45 -11.57 6.38
C ALA A 449 14.10 -12.86 6.90
N LEU A 450 15.09 -12.79 7.81
CA LEU A 450 15.69 -13.98 8.43
C LEU A 450 14.66 -14.90 9.12
N PRO A 451 13.63 -14.40 9.84
CA PRO A 451 12.60 -15.26 10.42
C PRO A 451 11.78 -16.06 9.40
N ASN A 452 11.82 -15.69 8.12
CA ASN A 452 11.14 -16.42 7.04
C ASN A 452 11.97 -17.60 6.51
N CYS A 453 13.25 -17.70 6.88
CA CYS A 453 14.15 -18.74 6.41
C CYS A 453 13.88 -20.07 7.14
N SER A 454 14.00 -21.18 6.43
CA SER A 454 13.96 -22.51 7.04
C SER A 454 15.14 -22.71 8.00
N PHE A 455 14.97 -23.62 8.97
CA PHE A 455 16.04 -23.99 9.90
C PHE A 455 17.33 -24.41 9.17
N THR A 456 17.20 -25.22 8.12
CA THR A 456 18.33 -25.66 7.29
C THR A 456 19.04 -24.49 6.61
N ASN A 457 18.30 -23.55 6.01
CA ASN A 457 18.90 -22.40 5.35
C ASN A 457 19.57 -21.47 6.36
N LEU A 458 19.01 -21.30 7.57
CA LEU A 458 19.66 -20.56 8.65
C LEU A 458 20.99 -21.20 9.07
N GLN A 459 21.08 -22.53 9.15
CA GLN A 459 22.34 -23.23 9.42
C GLN A 459 23.37 -22.99 8.30
N HIS A 460 22.95 -23.09 7.03
CA HIS A 460 23.83 -22.77 5.89
C HIS A 460 24.29 -21.32 5.90
N MET A 461 23.41 -20.36 6.24
CA MET A 461 23.77 -18.96 6.40
C MET A 461 24.78 -18.75 7.54
N SER A 462 24.63 -19.46 8.67
CA SER A 462 25.59 -19.41 9.78
C SER A 462 26.97 -19.88 9.34
N GLN A 463 27.04 -21.03 8.64
CA GLN A 463 28.29 -21.54 8.08
C GLN A 463 28.90 -20.56 7.08
N ALA A 464 28.11 -20.04 6.14
CA ALA A 464 28.58 -19.07 5.15
C ALA A 464 29.14 -17.80 5.79
N CYS A 465 28.53 -17.32 6.89
CA CYS A 465 29.08 -16.20 7.66
C CYS A 465 30.44 -16.55 8.24
N GLN A 466 30.61 -17.75 8.82
CA GLN A 466 31.87 -18.17 9.45
C GLN A 466 33.02 -18.30 8.44
N GLU A 467 32.74 -18.75 7.22
CA GLU A 467 33.72 -18.91 6.12
C GLU A 467 34.26 -17.58 5.57
N VAL A 468 33.66 -16.43 5.93
CA VAL A 468 34.19 -15.12 5.54
C VAL A 468 35.45 -14.78 6.34
N ASP A 469 36.59 -14.89 5.67
CA ASP A 469 37.90 -14.45 6.15
C ASP A 469 38.22 -13.02 5.68
N ASP A 470 37.61 -12.06 6.36
CA ASP A 470 37.84 -10.64 6.09
C ASP A 470 37.71 -9.80 7.36
N SER A 471 38.81 -9.15 7.74
CA SER A 471 38.89 -8.38 8.98
C SER A 471 38.02 -7.13 9.00
N SER A 472 37.65 -6.58 7.84
CA SER A 472 36.85 -5.36 7.73
C SER A 472 35.36 -5.57 7.99
N VAL A 473 34.90 -6.82 8.09
CA VAL A 473 33.48 -7.19 8.28
C VAL A 473 33.25 -8.04 9.53
N ILE A 474 34.21 -8.12 10.45
CA ILE A 474 34.08 -8.93 11.67
C ILE A 474 32.84 -8.55 12.49
N GLY A 475 32.61 -7.27 12.74
CA GLY A 475 31.43 -6.80 13.48
C GLY A 475 30.12 -7.12 12.77
N LEU A 476 30.08 -6.95 11.44
CA LEU A 476 28.92 -7.33 10.63
C LEU A 476 28.67 -8.84 10.71
N LYS A 477 29.71 -9.66 10.56
CA LYS A 477 29.64 -11.12 10.69
C LYS A 477 29.04 -11.51 12.05
N ASN A 478 29.53 -10.92 13.14
CA ASN A 478 29.02 -11.19 14.47
C ASN A 478 27.56 -10.73 14.64
N LEU A 479 27.16 -9.59 14.07
CA LEU A 479 25.76 -9.15 14.11
C LEU A 479 24.85 -10.15 13.40
N LEU A 480 25.24 -10.60 12.20
CA LEU A 480 24.44 -11.55 11.41
C LEU A 480 24.40 -12.93 12.07
N LEU A 481 25.52 -13.44 12.58
CA LEU A 481 25.56 -14.68 13.35
C LEU A 481 24.66 -14.61 14.58
N GLY A 482 24.69 -13.49 15.33
CA GLY A 482 23.79 -13.30 16.46
C GLY A 482 22.32 -13.36 16.06
N ALA A 483 21.95 -12.69 14.96
CA ALA A 483 20.59 -12.69 14.45
C ALA A 483 20.15 -14.07 13.95
N ILE A 484 21.03 -14.81 13.26
CA ILE A 484 20.78 -16.17 12.79
C ILE A 484 20.60 -17.13 13.97
N HIS A 485 21.50 -17.10 14.96
CA HIS A 485 21.40 -17.95 16.15
C HIS A 485 20.14 -17.63 16.97
N LYS A 486 19.72 -16.37 17.04
CA LYS A 486 18.43 -15.98 17.63
C LYS A 486 17.25 -16.63 16.87
N CYS A 487 17.24 -16.60 15.54
CA CYS A 487 16.21 -17.27 14.73
C CYS A 487 16.24 -18.81 14.89
N LEU A 488 17.41 -19.40 15.14
CA LEU A 488 17.57 -20.83 15.43
C LEU A 488 17.14 -21.22 16.85
N GLY A 489 16.81 -20.26 17.72
CA GLY A 489 16.50 -20.49 19.13
C GLY A 489 17.72 -20.63 20.06
N ASN A 490 18.92 -20.38 19.55
CA ASN A 490 20.19 -20.49 20.29
C ASN A 490 20.52 -19.15 20.99
N ALA A 491 19.77 -18.83 22.04
CA ALA A 491 19.85 -17.53 22.72
C ALA A 491 21.24 -17.22 23.31
N GLU A 492 21.93 -18.20 23.88
CA GLU A 492 23.27 -18.00 24.48
C GLU A 492 24.31 -17.58 23.44
N ASP A 493 24.38 -18.29 22.32
CA ASP A 493 25.27 -17.95 21.21
C ASP A 493 24.92 -16.58 20.64
N ALA A 494 23.62 -16.30 20.46
CA ALA A 494 23.15 -15.02 19.96
C ALA A 494 23.66 -13.87 20.83
N VAL A 495 23.55 -13.99 22.16
CA VAL A 495 24.07 -13.01 23.12
C VAL A 495 25.58 -12.83 22.95
N GLN A 496 26.36 -13.91 22.86
CA GLN A 496 27.81 -13.83 22.69
C GLN A 496 28.19 -13.11 21.40
N PHE A 497 27.54 -13.43 20.29
CA PHE A 497 27.79 -12.80 19.00
C PHE A 497 27.41 -11.32 19.00
N PHE A 498 26.24 -10.94 19.54
CA PHE A 498 25.88 -9.52 19.65
C PHE A 498 26.84 -8.73 20.54
N GLN A 499 27.32 -9.32 21.65
CA GLN A 499 28.35 -8.68 22.48
C GLN A 499 29.67 -8.48 21.74
N ARG A 500 30.07 -9.43 20.88
CA ARG A 500 31.26 -9.27 20.02
C ARG A 500 31.06 -8.19 18.97
N ALA A 501 29.88 -8.11 18.34
CA ALA A 501 29.54 -7.07 17.38
C ALA A 501 29.53 -5.68 18.02
N LEU A 502 29.03 -5.56 19.26
CA LEU A 502 29.00 -4.31 20.01
C LEU A 502 30.41 -3.78 20.33
N LYS A 503 31.35 -4.69 20.63
CA LYS A 503 32.74 -4.35 20.98
C LYS A 503 33.63 -4.07 19.76
N ASP A 504 33.13 -4.24 18.54
CA ASP A 504 33.94 -4.03 17.34
C ASP A 504 34.14 -2.53 17.04
N GLU A 505 35.31 -2.01 17.42
CA GLU A 505 35.69 -0.62 17.17
C GLU A 505 36.12 -0.33 15.72
N LEU A 506 36.54 -1.37 14.96
CA LEU A 506 36.98 -1.24 13.56
C LEU A 506 35.82 -0.92 12.60
N CYS A 507 34.61 -1.38 12.92
CA CYS A 507 33.41 -1.12 12.11
C CYS A 507 32.93 0.34 12.15
N ARG A 508 33.45 1.20 13.05
CA ARG A 508 33.08 2.62 13.15
C ARG A 508 33.39 3.45 11.90
N GLN A 509 34.11 2.92 10.92
CA GLN A 509 34.42 3.65 9.68
C GLN A 509 33.56 3.20 8.48
N ASN A 510 33.12 1.94 8.43
CA ASN A 510 32.51 1.34 7.23
C ASN A 510 31.06 0.88 7.42
N ASN A 511 30.67 0.45 8.63
CA ASN A 511 29.34 -0.10 8.92
C ASN A 511 28.76 0.50 10.20
N LEU A 512 28.54 1.82 10.19
CA LEU A 512 28.09 2.60 11.35
C LEU A 512 26.83 2.05 12.05
N TYR A 513 25.98 1.31 11.34
CA TYR A 513 24.74 0.76 11.90
C TYR A 513 24.96 -0.53 12.71
N VAL A 514 26.12 -1.19 12.63
CA VAL A 514 26.33 -2.51 13.25
C VAL A 514 26.18 -2.47 14.77
N GLN A 515 26.86 -1.53 15.44
CA GLN A 515 26.79 -1.39 16.90
C GLN A 515 25.38 -1.02 17.40
N PRO A 516 24.68 0.01 16.87
CA PRO A 516 23.34 0.32 17.34
C PRO A 516 22.35 -0.83 17.07
N TYR A 517 22.47 -1.54 15.95
CA TYR A 517 21.64 -2.73 15.69
C TYR A 517 21.99 -3.89 16.64
N ALA A 518 23.26 -4.10 17.00
CA ALA A 518 23.66 -5.09 18.00
C ALA A 518 23.11 -4.75 19.40
N CYS A 519 23.16 -3.48 19.81
CA CYS A 519 22.50 -2.98 21.03
C CYS A 519 20.99 -3.28 20.98
N TYR A 520 20.34 -2.99 19.86
CA TYR A 520 18.93 -3.24 19.67
C TYR A 520 18.59 -4.74 19.80
N GLU A 521 19.28 -5.61 19.07
CA GLU A 521 18.98 -7.05 19.06
C GLU A 521 19.24 -7.70 20.41
N LEU A 522 20.36 -7.37 21.05
CA LEU A 522 20.69 -7.83 22.39
C LEU A 522 19.69 -7.27 23.42
N GLY A 523 19.34 -5.98 23.29
CA GLY A 523 18.33 -5.34 24.11
C GLY A 523 17.01 -6.08 24.05
N CYS A 524 16.50 -6.37 22.84
CA CYS A 524 15.28 -7.15 22.63
C CYS A 524 15.35 -8.56 23.22
N LEU A 525 16.48 -9.28 23.06
CA LEU A 525 16.64 -10.62 23.62
C LEU A 525 16.59 -10.58 25.16
N LEU A 526 17.21 -9.57 25.79
CA LEU A 526 17.13 -9.37 27.24
C LEU A 526 15.75 -8.88 27.72
N LEU A 527 14.84 -8.48 26.84
CA LEU A 527 13.46 -8.20 27.24
C LEU A 527 12.62 -9.47 27.40
N GLU A 528 13.07 -10.61 26.84
CA GLU A 528 12.34 -11.89 26.90
C GLU A 528 12.42 -12.52 28.31
N ASP A 529 13.47 -12.22 29.08
CA ASP A 529 13.61 -12.63 30.48
C ASP A 529 13.35 -11.45 31.44
N PRO A 530 12.31 -11.55 32.31
CA PRO A 530 11.99 -10.53 33.31
C PRO A 530 13.18 -10.05 34.16
N GLN A 531 14.14 -10.93 34.47
CA GLN A 531 15.32 -10.58 35.28
C GLN A 531 16.28 -9.64 34.54
N THR A 532 16.29 -9.70 33.21
CA THR A 532 17.23 -8.94 32.38
C THR A 532 16.60 -7.70 31.71
N VAL A 533 15.30 -7.49 31.89
CA VAL A 533 14.55 -6.32 31.37
C VAL A 533 15.23 -4.97 31.63
N PRO A 534 15.72 -4.65 32.86
CA PRO A 534 16.38 -3.37 33.11
C PRO A 534 17.60 -3.15 32.21
N ARG A 535 18.42 -4.19 32.03
CA ARG A 535 19.61 -4.16 31.17
C ARG A 535 19.21 -4.08 29.69
N GLY A 536 18.15 -4.78 29.28
CA GLY A 536 17.59 -4.67 27.94
C GLY A 536 17.16 -3.24 27.60
N LYS A 537 16.44 -2.57 28.52
CA LYS A 537 16.04 -1.16 28.36
C LYS A 537 17.24 -0.22 28.20
N VAL A 538 18.29 -0.41 28.99
CA VAL A 538 19.51 0.41 28.88
C VAL A 538 20.12 0.27 27.49
N LEU A 539 20.24 -0.94 26.95
CA LEU A 539 20.77 -1.15 25.59
C LEU A 539 19.89 -0.53 24.50
N LEU A 540 18.56 -0.59 24.65
CA LEU A 540 17.64 0.05 23.70
C LEU A 540 17.76 1.58 23.71
N LEU A 541 17.92 2.18 24.89
CA LEU A 541 18.19 3.62 25.02
C LEU A 541 19.57 3.98 24.48
N GLN A 542 20.58 3.16 24.76
CA GLN A 542 21.93 3.32 24.22
C GLN A 542 21.93 3.37 22.69
N ALA A 543 21.25 2.42 22.04
CA ALA A 543 21.11 2.36 20.59
C ALA A 543 20.50 3.64 19.98
N LYS A 544 19.62 4.32 20.74
CA LYS A 544 18.89 5.52 20.32
C LYS A 544 19.64 6.82 20.62
N GLU A 545 20.36 6.87 21.73
CA GLU A 545 20.91 8.12 22.29
C GLU A 545 22.40 8.29 22.03
N GLU A 546 23.16 7.20 21.90
CA GLU A 546 24.63 7.24 21.76
C GLU A 546 25.12 7.08 20.31
N PHE A 547 24.24 6.75 19.37
CA PHE A 547 24.58 6.53 17.96
C PHE A 547 23.76 7.44 17.04
N THR A 548 24.39 8.04 16.04
CA THR A 548 23.72 8.90 15.04
C THR A 548 24.41 8.80 13.67
N GLY A 549 23.71 9.18 12.60
CA GLY A 549 24.29 9.31 11.26
C GLY A 549 24.56 7.97 10.56
N TYR A 550 23.86 6.91 10.95
CA TYR A 550 24.00 5.58 10.37
C TYR A 550 22.83 5.22 9.44
N ASP A 551 23.08 4.24 8.56
CA ASP A 551 22.07 3.77 7.60
C ASP A 551 20.84 3.21 8.35
N PHE A 552 19.64 3.64 7.93
CA PHE A 552 18.35 3.23 8.51
C PHE A 552 18.10 3.61 9.97
N GLU A 553 18.76 4.65 10.50
CA GLU A 553 18.56 5.18 11.86
C GLU A 553 17.09 5.38 12.24
N ASN A 554 16.31 6.09 11.40
CA ASN A 554 14.88 6.29 11.64
C ASN A 554 14.11 4.97 11.76
N ARG A 555 14.47 3.95 10.97
CA ARG A 555 13.83 2.63 11.02
C ARG A 555 14.16 1.92 12.33
N LEU A 556 15.41 2.03 12.81
CA LEU A 556 15.80 1.46 14.10
C LEU A 556 15.08 2.16 15.26
N HIS A 557 14.96 3.49 15.22
CA HIS A 557 14.23 4.26 16.25
C HIS A 557 12.75 3.85 16.34
N VAL A 558 12.08 3.62 15.21
CA VAL A 558 10.71 3.11 15.20
C VAL A 558 10.64 1.73 15.87
N ARG A 559 11.60 0.84 15.58
CA ARG A 559 11.67 -0.50 16.19
C ARG A 559 11.93 -0.45 17.70
N ILE A 560 12.84 0.43 18.14
CA ILE A 560 13.12 0.66 19.57
C ILE A 560 11.87 1.17 20.28
N HIS A 561 11.16 2.13 19.68
CA HIS A 561 9.91 2.64 20.24
C HIS A 561 8.87 1.53 20.39
N ALA A 562 8.68 0.70 19.36
CA ALA A 562 7.76 -0.43 19.42
C ALA A 562 8.14 -1.44 20.53
N ALA A 563 9.43 -1.81 20.63
CA ALA A 563 9.92 -2.72 21.66
C ALA A 563 9.77 -2.17 23.09
N LEU A 564 9.90 -0.86 23.28
CA LEU A 564 9.67 -0.21 24.58
C LEU A 564 8.19 -0.03 24.90
N ALA A 565 7.34 0.15 23.88
CA ALA A 565 5.91 0.29 24.04
C ALA A 565 5.23 -1.02 24.45
N SER A 566 5.65 -2.16 23.88
CA SER A 566 5.10 -3.48 24.25
C SER A 566 5.30 -3.81 25.74
N LEU A 567 6.35 -3.28 26.37
CA LEU A 567 6.56 -3.43 27.82
C LEU A 567 5.53 -2.67 28.67
N ARG A 568 4.90 -1.63 28.13
CA ARG A 568 3.90 -0.82 28.86
C ARG A 568 2.53 -1.48 28.85
N GLU A 569 2.23 -2.28 27.83
CA GLU A 569 0.96 -3.02 27.72
C GLU A 569 0.91 -4.27 28.63
N VAL A 570 2.07 -4.74 29.10
CA VAL A 570 2.18 -5.91 30.00
C VAL A 570 2.12 -5.53 31.48
N VAL A 571 2.09 -4.23 31.83
CA VAL A 571 1.87 -3.78 33.21
C VAL A 571 0.36 -3.57 33.39
N PRO A 572 -0.36 -4.41 34.16
CA PRO A 572 -1.73 -4.08 34.54
C PRO A 572 -1.68 -2.79 35.37
N GLN A 573 -2.50 -1.80 35.01
CA GLN A 573 -2.86 -0.75 35.96
C GLN A 573 -3.79 -1.30 37.02
#